data_AF-A0A7W8KFK7-F1
#
_entry.id   AF-A0A7W8KFK7-F1
#
_cell.length_a   1.000
_cell.length_b   1.000
_cell.length_c   1.000
_cell.angle_alpha   90.00
_cell.angle_beta   90.00
_cell.angle_gamma   90.00
#
_symmetry.space_group_name_H-M   'P 1'
#
loop_
_entity.id
_entity.type
_entity.pdbx_description
1 polymer ?
#
loop_
_entity_poly.entity_id
_entity_poly.type
_entity_poly.pdbx_seq_one_letter_code
_entity_poly.pdbx_strand_id
1 'polypeptide(L)' 'MSRPHRPRVPTEALLDAARRASERLTHLSRDPDVRREAGNVAQAVAKLLEAIRKAGQTPQR' A
#
# COMPACT_ATOMS: atom_id res chain seq x y z
N MET A 1 13.47 11.11 31.43
CA MET A 1 13.12 9.80 30.82
C MET A 1 12.52 10.06 29.45
N SER A 2 13.30 9.90 28.37
CA SER A 2 12.84 10.11 27.00
C SER A 2 12.00 8.91 26.56
N ARG A 3 10.72 9.14 26.21
CA ARG A 3 9.84 8.09 25.68
C ARG A 3 10.41 7.58 24.35
N PRO A 4 10.46 6.25 24.10
CA PRO A 4 10.98 5.70 22.85
C PRO A 4 10.13 6.22 21.70
N HIS A 5 10.76 6.99 20.82
CA HIS A 5 10.17 7.49 19.59
C HIS A 5 10.01 6.29 18.66
N ARG A 6 8.87 5.59 18.74
CA ARG A 6 8.52 4.54 17.76
C ARG A 6 8.59 5.21 16.39
N PRO A 7 9.44 4.74 15.45
CA PRO A 7 9.44 5.29 14.11
C PRO A 7 8.03 5.08 13.55
N ARG A 8 7.26 6.16 13.44
CA ARG A 8 5.98 6.17 12.75
C ARG A 8 6.31 5.98 11.29
N VAL A 9 6.28 4.73 10.82
CA VAL A 9 6.33 4.47 9.39
C VAL A 9 5.12 5.21 8.79
N PRO A 10 5.33 6.11 7.83
CA PRO A 10 4.22 6.79 7.17
C PRO A 10 3.26 5.74 6.61
N THR A 11 1.96 5.89 6.86
CA THR A 11 0.95 4.94 6.38
C THR A 11 1.05 4.73 4.87
N GLU A 12 1.39 5.76 4.11
CA GLU A 12 1.67 5.66 2.67
C GLU A 12 2.83 4.73 2.33
N ALA A 13 3.89 4.70 3.14
CA ALA A 13 5.03 3.81 2.93
C ALA A 13 4.66 2.35 3.21
N LEU A 14 3.81 2.10 4.22
CA LEU A 14 3.26 0.77 4.48
C LEU A 14 2.36 0.30 3.34
N LEU A 15 1.50 1.18 2.82
CA LEU A 15 0.65 0.89 1.67
C LEU A 15 1.49 0.63 0.42
N ASP A 16 2.55 1.41 0.16
CA ASP A 16 3.44 1.16 -0.98
C ASP A 16 4.16 -0.19 -0.86
N ALA A 17 4.61 -0.55 0.34
CA ALA A 17 5.21 -1.86 0.60
C ALA A 17 4.22 -3.00 0.38
N ALA A 18 2.98 -2.86 0.85
CA ALA A 18 1.91 -3.85 0.65
C ALA A 18 1.57 -4.03 -0.83
N ARG A 19 1.52 -2.94 -1.60
CA ARG A 19 1.34 -2.98 -3.06
C ARG A 19 2.45 -3.79 -3.73
N ARG A 20 3.71 -3.46 -3.48
CA ARG A 20 4.87 -4.15 -4.08
C ARG A 20 4.92 -5.63 -3.69
N ALA A 21 4.60 -5.97 -2.45
CA ALA A 21 4.53 -7.35 -2.01
C ALA A 21 3.44 -8.14 -2.77
N SER A 22 2.28 -7.52 -2.95
CA SER A 22 1.17 -8.10 -3.71
C SER A 22 1.53 -8.25 -5.19
N GLU A 23 2.14 -7.25 -5.81
CA GLU A 23 2.66 -7.36 -7.19
C GLU A 23 3.63 -8.53 -7.34
N ARG A 24 4.57 -8.71 -6.39
CA ARG A 24 5.50 -9.86 -6.43
C ARG A 24 4.77 -11.20 -6.31
N LEU A 25 3.71 -11.30 -5.50
CA LEU A 25 2.92 -12.52 -5.38
C LEU A 25 2.23 -12.92 -6.69
N THR A 26 1.89 -11.96 -7.56
CA THR A 26 1.35 -12.27 -8.90
C THR A 26 2.33 -13.05 -9.78
N HIS A 27 3.64 -12.87 -9.57
CA HIS A 27 4.68 -13.53 -10.35
C HIS A 27 5.26 -14.77 -9.66
N LEU A 28 5.26 -14.79 -8.32
CA LEU A 28 5.89 -15.86 -7.54
C LEU A 28 4.93 -17.00 -7.21
N SER A 29 3.62 -16.76 -7.18
CA SER A 29 2.65 -17.81 -6.82
C SER A 29 2.38 -18.77 -7.97
N ARG A 30 2.44 -20.08 -7.66
CA ARG A 30 2.02 -21.15 -8.58
C ARG A 30 0.50 -21.30 -8.64
N ASP A 31 -0.19 -20.88 -7.58
CA ASP A 31 -1.64 -20.93 -7.48
C ASP A 31 -2.29 -19.79 -8.28
N PRO A 32 -3.19 -20.10 -9.25
CA PRO A 32 -3.86 -19.09 -10.07
C PRO A 32 -4.78 -18.15 -9.30
N ASP A 33 -5.44 -18.62 -8.23
CA ASP A 33 -6.34 -17.81 -7.42
C ASP A 33 -5.55 -16.83 -6.57
N VAL A 34 -4.41 -17.27 -6.02
CA VAL A 34 -3.49 -16.37 -5.32
C VAL A 34 -2.93 -15.29 -6.25
N ARG A 35 -2.59 -15.61 -7.51
CA ARG A 35 -2.14 -14.60 -8.47
C ARG A 35 -3.22 -13.57 -8.77
N ARG A 36 -4.46 -14.03 -8.97
CA ARG A 36 -5.61 -13.16 -9.21
C ARG A 36 -5.83 -12.22 -8.03
N GLU A 37 -5.89 -12.75 -6.82
CA GLU A 37 -6.15 -11.94 -5.64
C GLU A 37 -5.01 -10.98 -5.32
N ALA A 38 -3.77 -11.41 -5.49
CA ALA A 38 -2.60 -10.54 -5.38
C ALA A 38 -2.65 -9.36 -6.36
N GLY A 39 -3.14 -9.60 -7.59
CA GLY A 39 -3.38 -8.54 -8.57
C GLY A 39 -4.47 -7.56 -8.14
N ASN A 40 -5.59 -8.08 -7.61
CA ASN A 40 -6.68 -7.27 -7.07
C ASN A 40 -6.20 -6.35 -5.94
N VAL A 41 -5.43 -6.90 -4.98
CA VAL A 41 -4.88 -6.16 -3.84
C VAL A 41 -3.91 -5.08 -4.32
N ALA A 42 -2.98 -5.39 -5.22
CA ALA A 42 -2.04 -4.42 -5.77
C ALA A 42 -2.78 -3.23 -6.41
N GLN A 43 -3.82 -3.51 -7.20
CA GLN A 43 -4.63 -2.49 -7.85
C GLN A 43 -5.43 -1.65 -6.84
N ALA A 44 -6.05 -2.28 -5.84
CA ALA A 44 -6.83 -1.59 -4.81
C ALA A 44 -5.95 -0.64 -3.98
N VAL A 45 -4.76 -1.09 -3.58
CA VAL A 45 -3.82 -0.27 -2.82
C VAL A 45 -3.28 0.89 -3.65
N ALA A 46 -3.05 0.70 -4.95
CA ALA A 46 -2.66 1.79 -5.85
C ALA A 46 -3.74 2.89 -5.92
N LYS A 47 -5.01 2.50 -6.08
CA LYS A 47 -6.15 3.45 -6.08
C LYS A 47 -6.28 4.20 -4.75
N LEU A 48 -6.07 3.51 -3.63
CA LEU A 48 -6.10 4.13 -2.29
C LEU A 48 -4.99 5.16 -2.13
N LEU A 49 -3.75 4.83 -2.53
CA LEU A 49 -2.63 5.77 -2.50
C LEU A 49 -2.90 7.01 -3.35
N GLU A 50 -3.51 6.85 -4.53
CA GLU A 50 -3.91 7.97 -5.37
C GLU A 50 -4.96 8.86 -4.69
N ALA A 51 -5.97 8.26 -4.05
CA ALA A 51 -6.99 8.99 -3.31
C ALA A 51 -6.41 9.77 -2.12
N ILE A 52 -5.48 9.18 -1.37
CA ILE A 52 -4.78 9.84 -0.27
C ILE A 52 -4.00 11.06 -0.79
N ARG A 53 -3.25 10.90 -1.88
CA ARG A 53 -2.48 12.01 -2.48
C ARG A 53 -3.39 13.16 -2.95
N LYS A 54 -4.52 12.84 -3.60
CA LYS A 54 -5.51 13.83 -4.03
C LYS A 54 -6.13 14.57 -2.83
N ALA A 55 -6.44 13.86 -1.76
CA ALA A 55 -6.97 14.47 -0.54
C ALA A 55 -5.96 15.46 0.08
N GLY A 56 -4.66 15.12 0.09
CA GLY A 56 -3.60 16.02 0.58
C GLY A 56 -3.32 17.24 -0.32
N GLN A 57 -3.71 17.19 -1.59
CA GLN A 57 -3.55 18.30 -2.56
C GLN A 57 -4.76 19.25 -2.59
N THR A 58 -5.88 18.86 -1.99
CA THR A 58 -7.06 19.72 -1.93
C THR A 58 -6.80 20.80 -0.89
N PRO A 59 -6.79 22.11 -1.24
CA PRO A 59 -6.72 23.16 -0.24
C PRO A 59 -7.93 22.97 0.68
N GLN A 60 -7.69 22.77 1.97
CA GLN A 60 -8.76 22.91 2.96
C GLN A 60 -9.27 24.35 2.84
N ARG A 61 -10.41 24.52 2.16
CA ARG A 61 -11.16 25.77 2.16
C ARG A 61 -11.94 25.90 3.45
#